data_AF-A0A9P6XQY0-F1
#
_entry.id   AF-A0A9P6XQY0-F1
#
_cell.length_a   1.000
_cell.length_b   1.000
_cell.length_c   1.000
_cell.angle_alpha   90.00
_cell.angle_beta   90.00
_cell.angle_gamma   90.00
#
_symmetry.space_group_name_H-M   'P 1'
#
loop_
_entity.id
_entity.type
_entity.pdbx_description
1 polymer ?
#
loop_
_entity_poly.entity_id
_entity_poly.type
_entity_poly.pdbx_seq_one_letter_code
_entity_poly.pdbx_strand_id
1 'polypeptide(L)'
;MSDFVNGFWGYFISVVAVGGVVWCVWLLYTQRRWLTNKPANGQVEDTGHVWDGDLTELNNPVPTWWTWMYLLACVFALGYLFFMPGLGQDGRGRAPDLRALRDHDRAAGGAGSGRPGNGPAPVPEYVRAMPRL
;
A
#
# COMPACT_ATOMS: atom_id res chain seq x y z
N MET A 1 18.02 -5.44 -3.47
CA MET A 1 17.30 -4.43 -2.64
C MET A 1 17.10 -3.23 -3.53
N SER A 2 15.88 -3.00 -4.01
CA SER A 2 15.54 -1.83 -4.83
C SER A 2 15.36 -0.62 -3.91
N ASP A 3 16.45 -0.19 -3.29
CA ASP A 3 16.47 1.06 -2.55
C ASP A 3 16.47 2.18 -3.59
N PHE A 4 15.38 2.93 -3.62
CA PHE A 4 15.28 4.10 -4.47
C PHE A 4 16.44 5.06 -4.18
N VAL A 5 16.97 5.68 -5.24
CA VAL A 5 18.15 6.57 -5.19
C VAL A 5 18.05 7.70 -4.15
N ASN A 6 16.83 8.10 -3.78
CA ASN A 6 16.51 8.86 -2.56
C ASN A 6 15.00 8.69 -2.23
N GLY A 7 14.58 9.13 -1.04
CA GLY A 7 13.21 8.94 -0.51
C GLY A 7 12.07 9.57 -1.33
N PHE A 8 12.37 10.44 -2.30
CA PHE A 8 11.39 11.04 -3.21
C PHE A 8 10.50 9.99 -3.90
N TRP A 9 11.10 8.93 -4.43
CA TRP A 9 10.38 7.96 -5.26
C TRP A 9 9.32 7.19 -4.47
N GLY A 10 9.59 6.87 -3.21
CA GLY A 10 8.61 6.23 -2.33
C GLY A 10 7.38 7.13 -2.11
N TYR A 11 7.60 8.41 -1.80
CA TYR A 11 6.50 9.37 -1.64
C TYR A 11 5.75 9.63 -2.95
N PHE A 12 6.46 9.77 -4.07
CA PHE A 12 5.86 9.95 -5.40
C PHE A 12 4.91 8.80 -5.75
N ILE A 13 5.38 7.55 -5.64
CA ILE A 13 4.56 6.35 -5.93
C ILE A 13 3.34 6.30 -5.00
N SER A 14 3.52 6.64 -3.72
CA SER A 14 2.44 6.64 -2.74
C SER A 14 1.34 7.65 -3.07
N VAL A 15 1.73 8.88 -3.43
CA VAL A 15 0.78 9.94 -3.81
C VAL A 15 0.05 9.56 -5.09
N VAL A 16 0.75 9.04 -6.10
CA VAL A 16 0.13 8.60 -7.36
C VAL A 16 -0.85 7.44 -7.13
N ALA A 17 -0.48 6.46 -6.30
CA ALA A 17 -1.34 5.31 -5.99
C ALA A 17 -2.62 5.73 -5.25
N VAL A 18 -2.49 6.50 -4.16
CA VAL A 18 -3.65 7.00 -3.40
C VAL A 18 -4.49 7.95 -4.25
N GLY A 19 -3.85 8.85 -5.01
CA GLY A 19 -4.51 9.74 -5.96
C GLY A 19 -5.31 8.99 -7.01
N GLY A 20 -4.78 7.87 -7.53
CA GLY A 20 -5.49 7.00 -8.46
C GLY A 20 -6.75 6.37 -7.87
N VAL A 21 -6.70 5.89 -6.63
CA VAL A 21 -7.89 5.34 -5.95
C VAL A 21 -8.94 6.43 -5.71
N VAL A 22 -8.52 7.62 -5.27
CA VAL A 22 -9.42 8.78 -5.11
C VAL A 22 -10.03 9.18 -6.46
N TRP A 23 -9.24 9.17 -7.53
CA TRP A 23 -9.70 9.46 -8.88
C TRP A 23 -10.77 8.46 -9.35
N CYS A 24 -10.59 7.16 -9.08
CA CYS A 24 -11.59 6.14 -9.37
C CYS A 24 -12.93 6.40 -8.68
N VAL A 25 -12.89 6.76 -7.39
CA VAL A 25 -14.10 7.13 -6.62
C VAL A 25 -14.76 8.38 -7.20
N TRP A 26 -13.95 9.38 -7.58
CA TRP A 26 -14.44 10.60 -8.23
C TRP A 26 -15.11 10.32 -9.58
N LEU A 27 -14.51 9.47 -10.43
CA LEU A 27 -15.11 9.07 -11.71
C LEU A 27 -16.47 8.41 -11.49
N LEU A 28 -16.57 7.48 -10.54
CA LEU A 28 -17.85 6.87 -10.20
C LEU A 28 -18.88 7.90 -9.72
N TYR A 29 -18.46 8.88 -8.91
CA TYR A 29 -19.32 9.96 -8.43
C TYR A 29 -19.82 10.89 -9.55
N THR A 30 -18.99 11.16 -10.57
CA THR A 30 -19.40 11.97 -11.74
C THR A 30 -20.36 11.22 -12.65
N GLN A 31 -20.22 9.89 -12.79
CA GLN A 31 -21.15 9.05 -13.54
C GLN A 31 -22.42 8.69 -12.76
N ARG A 32 -22.53 9.06 -11.47
CA ARG A 32 -23.67 8.69 -10.61
C ARG A 32 -25.03 9.15 -11.12
N ARG A 33 -25.07 10.20 -11.95
CA ARG A 33 -26.31 10.68 -12.55
C ARG A 33 -26.97 9.62 -13.45
N TRP A 34 -26.17 8.70 -13.99
CA TRP A 34 -26.62 7.60 -14.84
C TRP A 34 -26.98 6.33 -14.05
N LEU A 35 -26.66 6.27 -12.75
CA LEU A 35 -27.02 5.15 -11.85
C LEU A 35 -28.50 5.18 -11.41
N THR A 36 -29.13 6.36 -11.44
CA THR A 36 -30.45 6.57 -10.80
C THR A 36 -31.61 6.60 -11.80
N ASN A 37 -31.30 6.73 -13.10
CA ASN A 37 -32.32 6.78 -14.15
C ASN A 37 -32.78 5.37 -14.51
N LYS A 38 -33.71 4.83 -13.72
CA LYS A 38 -34.45 3.62 -14.11
C LYS A 38 -35.55 4.04 -15.10
N PRO A 39 -35.67 3.41 -16.28
CA PRO A 39 -36.77 3.73 -17.18
C PRO A 39 -38.10 3.38 -16.50
N ALA A 40 -39.02 4.35 -16.44
CA ALA A 40 -40.30 4.24 -15.74
C ALA A 40 -41.23 3.16 -16.32
N ASN A 41 -40.92 2.71 -17.53
CA ASN A 41 -41.75 1.87 -18.39
C ASN A 41 -41.02 0.58 -18.82
N GLY A 42 -39.84 0.29 -18.25
CA GLY A 42 -39.08 -0.95 -18.51
C GLY A 42 -38.43 -1.03 -19.90
N GLN A 43 -38.75 -0.13 -20.82
CA GLN A 43 -38.05 0.03 -22.08
C GLN A 43 -36.86 0.96 -21.89
N VAL A 44 -35.66 0.43 -22.13
CA VAL A 44 -34.42 1.20 -22.12
C VAL A 44 -34.21 1.73 -23.55
N GLU A 45 -33.88 3.02 -23.68
CA GLU A 45 -33.62 3.64 -24.97
C GLU A 45 -32.21 3.29 -25.46
N ASP A 46 -32.08 3.13 -26.78
CA ASP A 46 -30.79 2.95 -27.44
C ASP A 46 -30.09 4.30 -27.66
N THR A 47 -28.77 4.31 -27.81
CA THR A 47 -27.97 5.51 -28.08
C THR A 47 -28.15 6.07 -29.51
N GLY A 48 -29.01 5.45 -30.32
CA GLY A 48 -29.32 5.87 -31.69
C GLY A 48 -28.30 5.46 -32.75
N HIS A 49 -27.25 4.74 -32.38
CA HIS A 49 -26.22 4.24 -33.30
C HIS A 49 -26.41 2.74 -33.55
N VAL A 50 -26.36 2.35 -34.83
CA VAL A 50 -26.46 0.95 -35.27
C VAL A 50 -25.13 0.52 -35.87
N TRP A 51 -24.65 -0.64 -35.44
CA TRP A 51 -23.42 -1.29 -35.88
C TRP A 51 -23.78 -2.65 -36.47
N ASP A 52 -23.07 -3.10 -37.51
CA ASP A 52 -23.23 -4.44 -38.11
C ASP A 52 -24.70 -4.86 -38.39
N GLY A 53 -25.51 -3.91 -38.88
CA GLY A 53 -26.89 -4.13 -39.29
C GLY A 53 -27.92 -4.11 -38.16
N ASP A 54 -27.64 -4.73 -37.01
CA ASP A 54 -28.60 -4.88 -35.91
C ASP A 54 -28.04 -4.65 -34.49
N LEU A 55 -26.73 -4.42 -34.31
CA LEU A 55 -26.16 -4.14 -33.00
C LEU A 55 -26.40 -2.68 -32.59
N THR A 56 -27.11 -2.49 -31.49
CA THR A 56 -27.32 -1.19 -30.86
C THR A 56 -26.76 -1.15 -29.44
N GLU A 57 -26.37 0.04 -28.97
CA GLU A 57 -25.91 0.24 -27.60
C GLU A 57 -27.06 0.74 -26.73
N LEU A 58 -27.34 -0.02 -25.67
CA LEU A 58 -28.43 0.25 -24.75
C LEU A 58 -27.99 1.20 -23.64
N ASN A 59 -28.75 2.27 -23.38
CA ASN A 59 -28.45 3.23 -22.32
C ASN A 59 -29.00 2.78 -20.96
N ASN A 60 -28.57 1.62 -20.47
CA ASN A 60 -29.02 1.09 -19.18
C ASN A 60 -28.28 1.76 -18.01
N PRO A 61 -28.97 2.00 -16.88
CA PRO A 61 -28.27 2.38 -15.66
C PRO A 61 -27.40 1.20 -15.20
N VAL A 62 -26.17 1.50 -14.80
CA VAL A 62 -25.25 0.49 -14.23
C VAL A 62 -25.88 -0.20 -13.00
N PRO A 63 -25.72 -1.54 -12.85
CA PRO A 63 -26.32 -2.27 -11.74
C PRO A 63 -25.84 -1.77 -10.37
N THR A 64 -26.75 -1.58 -9.42
CA THR A 64 -26.43 -1.05 -8.09
C THR A 64 -25.42 -1.93 -7.32
N TRP A 65 -25.51 -3.26 -7.46
CA TRP A 65 -24.56 -4.18 -6.84
C TRP A 65 -23.13 -3.98 -7.36
N TRP A 66 -22.99 -3.67 -8.65
CA TRP A 66 -21.69 -3.45 -9.28
C TRP A 66 -21.02 -2.21 -8.70
N THR A 67 -21.78 -1.13 -8.49
CA THR A 67 -21.30 0.10 -7.83
C THR A 67 -20.78 -0.18 -6.42
N TRP A 68 -21.52 -0.97 -5.64
CA TRP A 68 -21.08 -1.37 -4.30
C TRP A 68 -19.80 -2.21 -4.33
N MET A 69 -19.70 -3.17 -5.26
CA MET A 69 -18.47 -3.95 -5.43
C MET A 69 -17.28 -3.09 -5.81
N TYR A 70 -17.47 -2.12 -6.72
CA TYR A 70 -16.42 -1.20 -7.13
C TYR A 70 -15.95 -0.32 -5.95
N LEU A 71 -16.88 0.23 -5.17
CA LEU A 71 -16.55 1.00 -3.97
C LEU A 71 -15.82 0.15 -2.92
N LEU A 72 -16.25 -1.10 -2.72
CA LEU A 72 -15.61 -2.02 -1.80
C LEU A 72 -14.17 -2.34 -2.25
N ALA A 73 -13.94 -2.49 -3.55
CA ALA A 73 -12.59 -2.66 -4.09
C ALA A 73 -11.69 -1.44 -3.82
N CYS A 74 -12.21 -0.21 -3.95
CA CYS A 74 -11.47 1.01 -3.57
C CYS A 74 -11.13 1.03 -2.07
N VAL A 75 -12.08 0.70 -1.20
CA VAL A 75 -11.86 0.61 0.26
C VAL A 75 -10.83 -0.47 0.58
N PHE A 76 -10.92 -1.64 -0.05
CA PHE A 76 -9.95 -2.72 0.11
C PHE A 76 -8.55 -2.28 -0.34
N ALA A 77 -8.42 -1.59 -1.47
CA ALA A 77 -7.14 -1.09 -1.96
C ALA A 77 -6.49 -0.12 -0.96
N LEU A 78 -7.26 0.83 -0.41
CA LEU A 78 -6.78 1.75 0.62
C LEU A 78 -6.38 1.02 1.91
N GLY A 79 -7.21 0.08 2.36
CA GLY A 79 -6.90 -0.75 3.53
C GLY A 79 -5.64 -1.58 3.33
N TYR A 80 -5.48 -2.19 2.15
CA TYR A 80 -4.30 -2.98 1.80
C TYR A 80 -3.04 -2.12 1.80
N LEU A 81 -3.08 -0.92 1.20
CA LEU A 81 -1.98 0.05 1.22
C LEU A 81 -1.61 0.54 2.62
N PHE A 82 -2.56 0.54 3.55
CA PHE A 82 -2.34 0.92 4.95
C PHE A 82 -1.74 -0.23 5.79
N PHE A 83 -2.25 -1.45 5.63
CA PHE A 83 -1.78 -2.61 6.41
C PHE A 83 -0.46 -3.16 5.91
N MET A 84 -0.30 -3.26 4.59
CA MET A 84 0.96 -3.64 3.97
C MET A 84 1.82 -2.40 3.74
N PRO A 85 3.16 -2.48 3.83
CA PRO A 85 4.06 -1.35 3.61
C PRO A 85 4.10 -0.96 2.12
N GLY A 86 2.99 -0.45 1.60
CA GLY A 86 2.82 0.03 0.22
C GLY A 86 2.89 1.55 0.09
N LEU A 87 2.88 2.28 1.21
CA LEU A 87 2.93 3.75 1.26
C LEU A 87 4.25 4.21 1.88
N GLY A 88 5.19 4.59 1.03
CA GLY A 88 6.40 5.31 1.42
C GLY A 88 7.35 4.49 2.28
N GLN A 89 8.63 4.82 2.18
CA GLN A 89 9.64 4.20 3.03
C GLN A 89 9.56 4.87 4.40
N ASP A 90 8.85 4.24 5.34
CA ASP A 90 9.22 4.25 6.77
C ASP A 90 8.37 3.24 7.57
N GLY A 91 9.05 2.41 8.38
CA GLY A 91 8.65 2.35 9.80
C GLY A 91 8.11 1.05 10.41
N ARG A 92 8.21 -0.14 9.80
CA ARG A 92 7.79 -1.40 10.49
C ARG A 92 8.90 -2.32 10.97
N GLY A 93 10.10 -1.78 11.12
CA GLY A 93 11.22 -2.51 11.68
C GLY A 93 12.50 -1.70 11.58
N ARG A 94 12.58 -0.59 12.32
CA ARG A 94 13.90 -0.04 12.65
C ARG A 94 14.53 -1.05 13.59
N ALA A 95 15.19 -2.06 13.02
CA ALA A 95 16.11 -2.89 13.78
C ALA A 95 16.99 -1.92 14.59
N PRO A 96 17.22 -2.19 15.89
CA PRO A 96 18.11 -1.37 16.70
C PRO A 96 19.38 -1.13 15.89
N ASP A 97 19.86 0.11 15.85
CA ASP A 97 21.05 0.42 15.06
C ASP A 97 22.22 -0.42 15.59
N LEU A 98 22.47 -1.55 14.92
CA LEU A 98 23.45 -2.54 15.34
C LEU A 98 24.86 -1.93 15.30
N ARG A 99 25.06 -0.84 14.54
CA ARG A 99 26.32 -0.11 14.52
C ARG A 99 26.49 0.68 15.81
N ALA A 100 25.45 1.41 16.25
CA ALA A 100 25.45 2.10 17.53
C ALA A 100 25.68 1.13 18.71
N LEU A 101 25.04 -0.06 18.70
CA LEU A 101 25.25 -1.08 19.73
C LEU A 101 26.66 -1.70 19.68
N ARG A 102 27.18 -1.97 18.48
CA ARG A 102 28.54 -2.50 18.29
C ARG A 102 29.62 -1.51 18.74
N ASP A 103 29.38 -0.22 18.56
CA ASP A 103 30.34 0.81 18.95
C ASP A 103 30.32 1.03 20.48
N HIS A 104 29.16 0.86 21.13
CA HIS A 104 29.04 0.75 22.59
C HIS A 104 29.83 -0.46 23.14
N ASP A 105 29.72 -1.63 22.52
CA ASP A 105 30.47 -2.83 22.92
C ASP A 105 31.99 -2.67 22.72
N ARG A 106 32.44 -1.94 21.69
CA ARG A 106 33.86 -1.64 21.49
C ARG A 106 34.40 -0.66 22.52
N ALA A 107 33.61 0.34 22.90
CA ALA A 107 33.97 1.26 23.97
C ALA A 107 34.07 0.53 25.32
N ALA A 108 33.16 -0.43 25.58
CA ALA A 108 33.21 -1.27 26.77
C ALA A 108 34.35 -2.31 26.73
N GLY A 109 34.61 -2.93 25.58
CA GLY A 109 35.67 -3.92 25.38
C GLY A 109 37.09 -3.32 25.33
N GLY A 110 37.23 -2.04 24.99
CA GLY A 110 38.50 -1.32 25.00
C GLY A 110 39.03 -1.03 26.42
N ALA A 111 38.19 -1.12 27.45
CA ALA A 111 38.59 -0.89 28.85
C ALA A 111 39.22 -2.13 29.53
N GLY A 112 39.29 -3.28 28.84
CA GLY A 112 39.78 -4.54 29.41
C GLY A 112 40.99 -5.11 28.68
N SER A 113 42.15 -4.42 28.71
CA SER A 113 43.42 -4.98 28.22
C SER A 113 44.05 -6.04 29.17
N GLY A 114 43.28 -6.54 30.14
CA GLY A 114 43.71 -7.58 31.08
C GLY A 114 43.41 -8.98 30.55
N ARG A 115 44.46 -9.71 30.17
CA ARG A 115 44.62 -11.18 30.08
C ARG A 115 43.33 -12.03 29.99
N PRO A 116 43.14 -12.86 28.93
CA PRO A 116 42.03 -13.81 28.91
C PRO A 116 42.21 -14.84 30.02
N GLY A 117 41.36 -14.79 31.04
CA GLY A 117 41.08 -15.96 31.88
C GLY A 117 40.39 -17.03 31.04
N ASN A 118 40.60 -18.30 31.38
CA ASN A 118 40.03 -19.47 30.68
C ASN A 118 38.49 -19.61 30.85
N GLY A 119 37.76 -18.51 30.96
CA GLY A 119 36.31 -18.45 30.98
C GLY A 119 35.75 -18.16 29.58
N PRO A 120 34.50 -18.56 29.29
CA PRO A 120 33.85 -18.20 28.04
C PRO A 120 33.75 -16.66 27.93
N ALA A 121 34.06 -16.12 26.76
CA ALA A 121 33.95 -14.69 26.50
C ALA A 121 32.50 -14.20 26.76
N PRO A 122 32.32 -12.99 27.32
CA PRO A 122 30.98 -12.43 27.50
C PRO A 122 30.29 -12.28 26.14
N VAL A 123 29.04 -12.72 26.05
CA VAL A 123 28.26 -12.65 24.80
C VAL A 123 27.90 -11.18 24.53
N PRO A 124 28.21 -10.64 23.34
CA PRO A 124 27.92 -9.25 23.00
C PRO A 124 26.43 -8.92 23.10
N GLU A 125 26.11 -7.68 23.51
CA GLU A 125 24.74 -7.26 23.78
C GLU A 125 23.88 -7.26 22.51
N TYR A 126 24.50 -6.98 21.35
CA TYR A 126 23.81 -7.05 20.05
C TYR A 126 23.23 -8.45 19.74
N VAL A 127 23.85 -9.54 20.22
CA VAL A 127 23.35 -10.92 20.04
C VAL A 127 22.14 -11.16 20.93
N ARG A 128 22.06 -10.49 22.08
CA ARG A 128 20.96 -10.60 23.03
C ARG A 128 19.74 -9.79 22.60
N ALA A 129 19.96 -8.67 21.90
CA ALA A 129 18.91 -7.81 21.38
C ALA A 129 18.25 -8.32 20.09
N MET A 130 18.80 -9.37 19.45
CA MET A 130 18.20 -9.97 18.27
C MET A 130 16.91 -10.72 18.66
N PRO A 131 15.78 -10.46 17.98
CA PRO A 131 14.57 -11.26 18.17
C PRO A 131 14.90 -12.71 17.79
N ARG A 132 14.72 -13.62 18.75
CA ARG A 132 14.87 -15.06 18.48
C ARG A 132 13.69 -15.51 17.63
N LEU A 133 13.99 -16.07 16.45
CA LEU A 133 13.03 -16.72 15.57
C LEU A 133 12.52 -18.02 16.19
#